data_AF-A0A2M8BW63-F1
#
_entry.id   AF-A0A2M8BW63-F1
#
_cell.length_a   1.000
_cell.length_b   1.000
_cell.length_c   1.000
_cell.angle_alpha   90.00
_cell.angle_beta   90.00
_cell.angle_gamma   90.00
#
_symmetry.space_group_name_H-M   'P 1'
#
loop_
_entity.id
_entity.type
_entity.pdbx_description
1 polymer ?
#
loop_
_entity_poly.entity_id
_entity_poly.type
_entity_poly.pdbx_seq_one_letter_code
_entity_poly.pdbx_strand_id
1 'polypeptide(L)'
;AQHSLNFIELDDAIDLGSLSMIGGTNITYEEFYQGASIEIVTEPGTPPAYSAQNGAPVVYGITILKDTENKELAVEFVALLLSQEGQDAMEASGQPFIQPVICDHPENLPAELEGLL
;
A
#
# COMPACT_ATOMS: atom_id res chain seq x y z
N ALA A 1 18.96 -6.05 -15.44
CA ALA A 1 19.71 -7.22 -14.95
C ALA A 1 20.91 -6.74 -14.13
N GLN A 2 20.73 -6.60 -12.83
CA GLN A 2 21.76 -6.03 -11.94
C GLN A 2 22.73 -7.15 -11.53
N HIS A 3 24.00 -7.01 -11.95
CA HIS A 3 25.19 -7.80 -11.56
C HIS A 3 25.55 -9.12 -12.29
N SER A 4 24.88 -9.52 -13.38
CA SER A 4 25.27 -10.72 -14.16
C SER A 4 25.43 -12.00 -13.33
N LEU A 5 24.74 -12.07 -12.19
CA LEU A 5 24.71 -13.23 -11.31
C LEU A 5 23.62 -14.20 -11.78
N ASN A 6 23.83 -15.50 -11.53
CA ASN A 6 22.75 -16.47 -11.64
C ASN A 6 21.76 -16.21 -10.50
N PHE A 7 20.50 -15.97 -10.81
CA PHE A 7 19.44 -15.81 -9.81
C PHE A 7 18.33 -16.84 -10.06
N ILE A 8 17.60 -17.15 -9.00
CA ILE A 8 16.35 -17.90 -9.06
C ILE A 8 15.24 -16.88 -8.97
N GLU A 9 14.35 -16.88 -9.95
CA GLU A 9 13.12 -16.12 -9.91
C GLU A 9 12.13 -16.87 -9.00
N LEU A 10 11.55 -16.14 -8.04
CA LEU A 10 10.57 -16.70 -7.13
C LEU A 10 9.16 -16.41 -7.65
N ASP A 11 8.17 -17.08 -7.09
CA ASP A 11 6.76 -16.82 -7.40
C ASP A 11 6.39 -15.38 -6.99
N ASP A 12 5.61 -14.70 -7.83
CA ASP A 12 5.13 -13.33 -7.59
C ASP A 12 4.35 -13.21 -6.27
N ALA A 13 3.81 -14.32 -5.73
CA ALA A 13 3.19 -14.37 -4.40
C ALA A 13 4.12 -14.04 -3.24
N ILE A 14 5.42 -13.91 -3.47
CA ILE A 14 6.37 -13.39 -2.47
C ILE A 14 6.38 -11.86 -2.44
N ASP A 15 5.96 -11.18 -3.51
CA ASP A 15 5.81 -9.72 -3.53
C ASP A 15 4.56 -9.31 -2.76
N LEU A 16 4.75 -8.83 -1.52
CA LEU A 16 3.65 -8.44 -0.62
C LEU A 16 2.93 -7.15 -1.07
N GLY A 17 3.37 -6.47 -2.12
CA GLY A 17 2.77 -5.21 -2.60
C GLY A 17 1.58 -5.38 -3.53
N SER A 18 1.26 -6.60 -3.97
CA SER A 18 0.24 -6.83 -5.00
C SER A 18 -1.17 -6.92 -4.43
N LEU A 19 -2.11 -6.24 -5.12
CA LEU A 19 -3.56 -6.30 -4.86
C LEU A 19 -4.33 -7.12 -5.90
N SER A 20 -3.62 -7.69 -6.88
CA SER A 20 -4.23 -8.35 -8.03
C SER A 20 -4.54 -9.84 -7.77
N MET A 21 -4.96 -10.53 -8.82
CA MET A 21 -5.14 -11.98 -8.80
C MET A 21 -3.80 -12.69 -8.91
N ILE A 22 -3.65 -13.84 -8.25
CA ILE A 22 -2.48 -14.69 -8.43
C ILE A 22 -2.59 -15.39 -9.78
N GLY A 23 -1.82 -14.92 -10.77
CA GLY A 23 -1.81 -15.50 -12.12
C GLY A 23 -3.20 -15.73 -12.71
N GLY A 24 -3.45 -16.91 -13.28
CA GLY A 24 -4.75 -17.33 -13.82
C GLY A 24 -5.68 -18.00 -12.81
N THR A 25 -5.45 -17.82 -11.51
CA THR A 25 -6.28 -18.40 -10.45
C THR A 25 -7.52 -17.54 -10.16
N ASN A 26 -8.40 -18.03 -9.28
CA ASN A 26 -9.53 -17.27 -8.75
C ASN A 26 -9.30 -16.86 -7.29
N ILE A 27 -8.03 -16.58 -6.92
CA ILE A 27 -7.62 -16.14 -5.59
C ILE A 27 -6.82 -14.82 -5.72
N THR A 28 -7.11 -13.83 -4.88
CA THR A 28 -6.32 -12.59 -4.79
C THR A 28 -5.07 -12.78 -3.93
N TYR A 29 -4.05 -11.94 -4.13
CA TYR A 29 -2.90 -11.90 -3.22
C TYR A 29 -3.31 -11.63 -1.77
N GLU A 30 -4.31 -10.77 -1.55
CA GLU A 30 -4.86 -10.52 -0.21
C GLU A 30 -5.42 -11.79 0.44
N GLU A 31 -6.27 -12.55 -0.27
CA GLU A 31 -6.82 -13.82 0.24
C GLU A 31 -5.72 -14.83 0.57
N PHE A 32 -4.66 -14.87 -0.25
CA PHE A 32 -3.51 -15.72 0.01
C PHE A 32 -2.73 -15.29 1.26
N TYR A 33 -2.44 -13.99 1.42
CA TYR A 33 -1.72 -13.46 2.59
C TYR A 33 -2.50 -13.65 3.89
N GLN A 34 -3.83 -13.59 3.84
CA GLN A 34 -4.69 -13.84 5.00
C GLN A 34 -4.56 -15.28 5.54
N GLY A 35 -4.02 -16.21 4.74
CA GLY A 35 -3.69 -17.56 5.19
C GLY A 35 -2.57 -17.60 6.24
N ALA A 36 -1.74 -16.56 6.33
CA ALA A 36 -0.75 -16.38 7.38
C ALA A 36 -1.31 -15.49 8.50
N SER A 37 -1.05 -15.84 9.75
CA SER A 37 -1.45 -15.03 10.90
C SER A 37 -0.48 -15.16 12.07
N ILE A 38 -0.48 -14.15 12.94
CA ILE A 38 0.22 -14.15 14.22
C ILE A 38 -0.75 -13.76 15.34
N GLU A 39 -0.56 -14.34 16.52
CA GLU A 39 -1.31 -13.94 17.71
C GLU A 39 -0.62 -12.75 18.40
N ILE A 40 -1.30 -11.61 18.49
CA ILE A 40 -0.80 -10.43 19.19
C ILE A 40 -1.55 -10.27 20.51
N VAL A 41 -0.80 -9.99 21.59
CA VAL A 41 -1.40 -9.68 22.90
C VAL A 41 -2.13 -8.35 22.80
N THR A 42 -3.44 -8.36 23.06
CA THR A 42 -4.27 -7.15 23.09
C THR A 42 -4.45 -6.64 24.51
N GLU A 43 -4.55 -7.56 25.48
CA GLU A 43 -4.67 -7.22 26.89
C GLU A 43 -3.68 -8.06 27.71
N PRO A 44 -2.70 -7.42 28.39
CA PRO A 44 -1.78 -8.11 29.27
C PRO A 44 -2.50 -8.59 30.54
N GLY A 45 -2.20 -9.78 31.04
CA GLY A 45 -2.89 -10.34 32.21
C GLY A 45 -2.53 -11.79 32.53
N THR A 46 -3.33 -12.42 33.40
CA THR A 46 -3.21 -13.85 33.76
C THR A 46 -4.59 -14.53 33.74
N PRO A 47 -4.99 -15.16 32.61
CA PRO A 47 -4.24 -15.29 31.36
C PRO A 47 -4.27 -14.00 30.51
N PRO A 48 -3.27 -13.78 29.63
CA PRO A 48 -3.32 -12.71 28.63
C PRO A 48 -4.38 -12.99 27.57
N ALA A 49 -4.94 -11.94 26.98
CA ALA A 49 -5.83 -12.01 25.83
C ALA A 49 -5.05 -11.77 24.53
N TYR A 50 -5.44 -12.49 23.47
CA TYR A 50 -4.82 -12.41 22.16
C TYR A 50 -5.86 -12.11 21.08
N SER A 51 -5.39 -11.51 19.99
CA SER A 51 -6.12 -11.42 18.73
C SER A 51 -5.20 -11.84 17.60
N ALA A 52 -5.71 -12.72 16.72
CA ALA A 52 -5.08 -13.01 15.45
C ALA A 52 -4.99 -11.73 14.61
N GLN A 53 -3.82 -11.47 14.06
CA GLN A 53 -3.58 -10.52 12.98
C GLN A 53 -3.24 -11.31 11.73
N ASN A 54 -4.07 -11.17 10.70
CA ASN A 54 -3.90 -11.86 9.44
C ASN A 54 -3.00 -11.05 8.51
N GLY A 55 -2.27 -11.74 7.64
CA GLY A 55 -1.47 -11.10 6.60
C GLY A 55 -2.35 -10.29 5.65
N ALA A 56 -1.82 -9.17 5.20
CA ALA A 56 -2.43 -8.29 4.22
C ALA A 56 -1.32 -7.68 3.34
N PRO A 57 -1.67 -7.17 2.14
CA PRO A 57 -0.71 -6.50 1.27
C PRO A 57 -0.04 -5.29 1.96
N VAL A 58 1.23 -5.07 1.66
CA VAL A 58 2.02 -3.94 2.17
C VAL A 58 1.88 -2.78 1.19
N VAL A 59 0.87 -1.93 1.44
CA VAL A 59 0.55 -0.77 0.60
C VAL A 59 0.67 0.51 1.43
N TYR A 60 1.31 1.53 0.86
CA TYR A 60 1.42 2.84 1.49
C TYR A 60 0.15 3.67 1.27
N GLY A 61 -0.37 4.25 2.35
CA GLY A 61 -1.43 5.24 2.32
C GLY A 61 -0.91 6.62 2.73
N ILE A 62 -1.49 7.67 2.14
CA ILE A 62 -1.25 9.07 2.51
C ILE A 62 -2.59 9.77 2.74
N THR A 63 -2.63 10.77 3.63
CA THR A 63 -3.84 11.54 3.91
C THR A 63 -3.49 13.00 4.20
N ILE A 64 -4.47 13.89 4.05
CA ILE A 64 -4.42 15.28 4.50
C ILE A 64 -5.24 15.38 5.78
N LEU A 65 -4.60 15.79 6.88
CA LEU A 65 -5.27 15.91 8.17
C LEU A 65 -6.39 16.95 8.12
N LYS A 66 -7.50 16.67 8.82
CA LYS A 66 -8.67 17.56 8.89
C LYS A 66 -8.31 18.95 9.44
N ASP A 67 -7.47 19.00 10.47
CA ASP A 67 -7.09 20.21 11.20
C ASP A 67 -5.66 20.70 10.85
N THR A 68 -5.22 20.50 9.60
CA THR A 68 -3.91 20.99 9.16
C THR A 68 -3.86 22.51 9.14
N GLU A 69 -2.74 23.11 9.61
CA GLU A 69 -2.55 24.56 9.62
C GLU A 69 -2.39 25.15 8.20
N ASN A 70 -1.96 24.33 7.24
CA ASN A 70 -1.71 24.75 5.87
C ASN A 70 -2.25 23.71 4.89
N LYS A 71 -3.56 23.80 4.63
CA LYS A 71 -4.29 22.83 3.82
C LYS A 71 -3.91 22.91 2.36
N GLU A 72 -3.70 24.12 1.87
CA GLU A 72 -3.35 24.43 0.49
C GLU A 72 -2.01 23.78 0.12
N LEU A 73 -0.96 23.95 0.93
CA LEU A 73 0.33 23.31 0.67
C LEU A 73 0.27 21.78 0.81
N ALA A 74 -0.57 21.25 1.71
CA ALA A 74 -0.74 19.81 1.82
C ALA A 74 -1.40 19.22 0.55
N VAL A 75 -2.37 19.94 -0.04
CA VAL A 75 -2.97 19.57 -1.32
C VAL A 75 -1.93 19.61 -2.43
N GLU A 76 -1.14 20.69 -2.53
CA GLU A 76 -0.08 20.82 -3.54
C GLU A 76 0.98 19.71 -3.42
N PHE A 77 1.37 19.33 -2.20
CA PHE A 77 2.31 18.24 -1.98
C PHE A 77 1.75 16.90 -2.46
N VAL A 78 0.50 16.58 -2.13
CA VAL A 78 -0.14 15.33 -2.59
C VAL A 78 -0.29 15.35 -4.12
N ALA A 79 -0.64 16.50 -4.71
CA ALA A 79 -0.70 16.65 -6.16
C ALA A 79 0.67 16.39 -6.82
N LEU A 80 1.76 16.91 -6.23
CA LEU A 80 3.12 16.65 -6.69
C LEU A 80 3.46 15.15 -6.60
N LEU A 81 3.15 14.51 -5.47
CA LEU A 81 3.40 13.09 -5.26
C LEU A 81 2.67 12.21 -6.30
N LEU A 82 1.42 12.55 -6.62
CA LEU A 82 0.60 11.83 -7.61
C LEU A 82 0.94 12.18 -9.06
N SER A 83 1.66 13.28 -9.31
CA SER A 83 2.10 13.66 -10.65
C SER A 83 3.13 12.66 -11.22
N GLN A 84 3.38 12.72 -12.53
CA GLN A 84 4.43 11.91 -13.17
C GLN A 84 5.80 12.09 -12.50
N GLU A 85 6.14 13.32 -12.09
CA GLU A 85 7.41 13.60 -11.42
C GLU A 85 7.52 12.87 -10.07
N GLY A 86 6.44 12.88 -9.28
CA GLY A 86 6.38 12.17 -8.01
C GLY A 86 6.41 10.65 -8.19
N GLN A 87 5.68 10.13 -9.18
CA GLN A 87 5.69 8.71 -9.51
C GLN A 87 7.07 8.23 -9.96
N ASP A 88 7.75 8.98 -10.83
CA ASP A 88 9.11 8.67 -11.29
C ASP A 88 10.12 8.66 -10.12
N ALA A 89 9.98 9.60 -9.17
CA ALA A 89 10.85 9.67 -8.00
C ALA A 89 10.65 8.47 -7.05
N MET A 90 9.41 8.02 -6.87
CA MET A 90 9.08 6.85 -6.04
C MET A 90 9.55 5.56 -6.71
N GLU A 91 9.34 5.41 -8.02
CA GLU A 91 9.84 4.29 -8.82
C GLU A 91 11.37 4.20 -8.74
N ALA A 92 12.08 5.31 -8.91
CA ALA A 92 13.54 5.38 -8.79
C ALA A 92 14.04 5.02 -7.38
N SER A 93 13.17 5.15 -6.37
CA SER A 93 13.43 4.77 -4.98
C SER A 93 13.03 3.32 -4.66
N GLY A 94 12.55 2.55 -5.65
CA GLY A 94 12.11 1.17 -5.48
C GLY A 94 10.75 1.04 -4.81
N GLN A 95 9.91 2.07 -4.90
CA GLN A 95 8.56 2.10 -4.35
C GLN A 95 7.55 2.38 -5.47
N PRO A 96 7.25 1.40 -6.33
CA PRO A 96 6.26 1.57 -7.38
C PRO A 96 4.88 1.90 -6.80
N PHE A 97 4.12 2.73 -7.50
CA PHE A 97 2.73 3.03 -7.14
C PHE A 97 1.82 1.83 -7.45
N ILE A 98 0.76 1.68 -6.65
CA ILE A 98 -0.40 0.91 -7.07
C ILE A 98 -1.09 1.62 -8.24
N GLN A 99 -1.52 0.86 -9.24
CA GLN A 99 -2.15 1.40 -10.44
C GLN A 99 -3.49 0.68 -10.71
N PRO A 100 -4.64 1.40 -10.77
CA PRO A 100 -4.78 2.84 -10.50
C PRO A 100 -4.56 3.19 -9.02
N VAL A 101 -4.38 4.48 -8.73
CA VAL A 101 -4.34 4.96 -7.34
C VAL A 101 -5.73 4.76 -6.72
N ILE A 102 -5.77 4.27 -5.48
CA ILE A 102 -7.02 3.98 -4.78
C ILE A 102 -7.27 5.04 -3.71
N CYS A 103 -8.48 5.60 -3.68
CA CYS A 103 -8.96 6.47 -2.61
C CYS A 103 -10.22 5.85 -2.00
N ASP A 104 -10.23 5.68 -0.68
CA ASP A 104 -11.32 5.09 0.09
C ASP A 104 -12.55 6.01 0.20
N HIS A 105 -12.31 7.32 0.25
CA HIS A 105 -13.34 8.36 0.39
C HIS A 105 -13.13 9.50 -0.63
N PRO A 106 -13.29 9.23 -1.94
CA PRO A 106 -13.07 10.24 -2.98
C PRO A 106 -14.01 11.45 -2.84
N GLU A 107 -15.18 11.29 -2.22
CA GLU A 107 -16.12 12.38 -1.94
C GLU A 107 -15.59 13.44 -0.97
N ASN A 108 -14.55 13.12 -0.19
CA ASN A 108 -13.91 14.03 0.75
C ASN A 108 -12.62 14.65 0.20
N LEU A 109 -12.24 14.29 -1.03
CA LEU A 109 -11.01 14.74 -1.65
C LEU A 109 -11.12 16.22 -2.06
N PRO A 110 -10.07 17.03 -1.89
CA PRO A 110 -9.98 18.33 -2.52
C PRO A 110 -10.16 18.22 -4.05
N ALA A 111 -10.94 19.13 -4.64
CA ALA A 111 -11.27 19.11 -6.08
C ALA A 111 -10.02 19.12 -6.97
N GLU A 112 -8.92 19.71 -6.49
CA GLU A 112 -7.63 19.77 -7.16
C GLU A 112 -7.00 18.38 -7.40
N LEU A 113 -7.38 17.37 -6.61
CA LEU A 113 -6.83 16.02 -6.69
C LEU A 113 -7.75 15.04 -7.45
N GLU A 114 -9.02 15.39 -7.73
CA GLU A 114 -9.99 14.48 -8.36
C GLU A 114 -9.51 13.94 -9.73
N GLY A 115 -8.75 14.74 -10.48
CA GLY A 115 -8.20 14.35 -11.78
C GLY A 115 -6.87 13.60 -11.74
N LEU A 116 -6.32 13.32 -10.55
CA LEU A 116 -5.01 12.69 -10.34
C LEU A 116 -5.11 11.26 -9.78
N LEU A 117 -6.32 10.78 -9.51
CA LEU A 117 -6.58 9.41 -9.07
C LEU A 117 -6.79 8.45 -10.25
#